data_AF-A0A6A6FVL7-F1
#
_entry.id   AF-A0A6A6FVL7-F1
#
_cell.length_a   1.000
_cell.length_b   1.000
_cell.length_c   1.000
_cell.angle_alpha   90.00
_cell.angle_beta   90.00
_cell.angle_gamma   90.00
#
_symmetry.space_group_name_H-M   'P 1'
#
loop_
_entity.id
_entity.type
_entity.pdbx_description
1 polymer ?
#
loop_
_entity_poly.entity_id
_entity_poly.type
_entity_poly.pdbx_seq_one_letter_code
_entity_poly.pdbx_strand_id
1 'polypeptide(L)'
;MPTHAPVHVLDDYYLAITLLITVAYQLIGFGFAFTFKFDKLTDFMGGTNFVLLGIITLALSGTTNARQIVTSLMLMLWAARLSAFLLFRILKTGKDDRFDDKRDKFFPFLGFWVFQMFWVWTVSMPVVILNSPNVLQYRQPSFGKATDIFAIIWFALHFGLEALSDVQKYRFKQGAGKQPGAVNNKGFWKYSRHPNYFGEIMVQLAIYIIAITPASYGAVPSGSGAYAALYASIVGFTFLTTLLLFVSGLTLQERPGAKKRYEKGTGWHDYEKYLQETSILFPMPPAIWRNLPVIVKRTVGLEFPLYVFDPAKHADQDAVKQNRAEQGQSGSDGTQHRQSTEPLN
;
A
#
# COMPACT_ATOMS: atom_id res chain seq x y z
N MET A 1 -1.05 -19.27 -32.16
CA MET A 1 0.37 -19.21 -32.56
C MET A 1 0.92 -17.88 -32.05
N PRO A 2 2.18 -17.83 -31.57
CA PRO A 2 2.79 -16.56 -31.15
C PRO A 2 2.79 -15.56 -32.32
N THR A 3 2.74 -14.26 -32.02
CA THR A 3 2.76 -13.21 -33.05
C THR A 3 4.16 -13.03 -33.64
N HIS A 4 5.19 -13.25 -32.83
CA HIS A 4 6.60 -13.36 -33.20
C HIS A 4 7.37 -14.12 -32.11
N ALA A 5 8.63 -14.48 -32.36
CA ALA A 5 9.49 -15.05 -31.32
C ALA A 5 9.73 -14.02 -30.19
N PRO A 6 9.86 -14.45 -28.92
CA PRO A 6 10.27 -13.56 -27.84
C PRO A 6 11.56 -12.83 -28.20
N VAL A 7 11.54 -11.51 -28.11
CA VAL A 7 12.69 -10.68 -28.50
C VAL A 7 13.75 -10.76 -27.41
N HIS A 8 14.97 -11.15 -27.72
CA HIS A 8 16.12 -10.94 -26.84
C HIS A 8 16.53 -9.47 -26.90
N VAL A 9 16.78 -8.84 -25.75
CA VAL A 9 17.14 -7.41 -25.68
C VAL A 9 18.50 -7.19 -25.03
N LEU A 10 18.57 -7.35 -23.69
CA LEU A 10 19.80 -7.21 -22.91
C LEU A 10 20.10 -8.45 -22.06
N ASP A 11 19.04 -9.14 -21.66
CA ASP A 11 19.06 -10.40 -20.92
C ASP A 11 17.79 -11.20 -21.25
N ASP A 12 17.84 -12.51 -21.04
CA ASP A 12 16.74 -13.42 -21.35
C ASP A 12 15.63 -13.45 -20.28
N TYR A 13 15.70 -12.58 -19.26
CA TYR A 13 14.67 -12.41 -18.22
C TYR A 13 13.96 -11.04 -18.28
N TYR A 14 14.36 -10.17 -19.20
CA TYR A 14 13.93 -8.77 -19.29
C TYR A 14 14.26 -7.90 -18.06
N LEU A 15 15.14 -8.35 -17.16
CA LEU A 15 15.44 -7.65 -15.92
C LEU A 15 16.24 -6.38 -16.15
N ALA A 16 17.26 -6.41 -17.01
CA ALA A 16 18.13 -5.27 -17.29
C ALA A 16 17.37 -4.18 -18.06
N ILE A 17 16.61 -4.56 -19.10
CA ILE A 17 15.85 -3.58 -19.89
C ILE A 17 14.75 -2.90 -19.05
N THR A 18 14.04 -3.66 -18.21
CA THR A 18 13.00 -3.10 -17.34
C THR A 18 13.57 -2.22 -16.23
N LEU A 19 14.78 -2.52 -15.74
CA LEU A 19 15.51 -1.67 -14.80
C LEU A 19 15.88 -0.34 -15.47
N LEU A 20 16.46 -0.37 -16.67
CA LEU A 20 16.86 0.84 -17.39
C LEU A 20 15.65 1.72 -17.74
N ILE A 21 14.55 1.12 -18.20
CA ILE A 21 13.28 1.82 -18.43
C ILE A 21 12.80 2.47 -17.13
N THR A 22 12.82 1.73 -16.02
CA THR A 22 12.40 2.25 -14.71
C THR A 22 13.25 3.43 -14.27
N VAL A 23 14.58 3.32 -14.36
CA VAL A 23 15.51 4.38 -14.00
C VAL A 23 15.28 5.61 -14.87
N ALA A 24 15.24 5.45 -16.19
CA ALA A 24 15.01 6.57 -17.12
C ALA A 24 13.65 7.25 -16.85
N TYR A 25 12.58 6.47 -16.75
CA TYR A 25 11.23 6.99 -16.54
C TYR A 25 11.10 7.74 -15.21
N GLN A 26 11.63 7.18 -14.12
CA GLN A 26 11.58 7.80 -12.80
C GLN A 26 12.51 9.03 -12.71
N LEU A 27 13.67 9.04 -13.38
CA LEU A 27 14.54 10.22 -13.41
C LEU A 27 13.94 11.37 -14.23
N ILE A 28 13.22 11.08 -15.32
CA ILE A 28 12.45 12.09 -16.06
C ILE A 28 11.36 12.67 -15.15
N GLY A 29 10.63 11.81 -14.44
CA GLY A 29 9.62 12.23 -13.45
C GLY A 29 10.20 13.09 -12.33
N PHE A 30 11.35 12.69 -11.79
CA PHE A 30 12.09 13.45 -10.79
C PHE A 30 12.49 14.83 -11.32
N GLY A 31 13.08 14.90 -12.52
CA GLY A 31 13.50 16.16 -13.13
C GLY A 31 12.33 17.14 -13.27
N PHE A 32 11.19 16.65 -13.76
CA PHE A 32 9.96 17.46 -13.84
C PHE A 32 9.44 17.87 -12.45
N ALA A 33 9.28 16.91 -11.54
CA ALA A 33 8.71 17.17 -10.22
C ALA A 33 9.59 18.09 -9.37
N PHE A 34 10.92 18.01 -9.48
CA PHE A 34 11.84 18.88 -8.77
C PHE A 34 11.84 20.30 -9.35
N THR A 35 11.84 20.43 -10.68
CA THR A 35 11.86 21.74 -11.38
C THR A 35 10.57 22.52 -11.13
N PHE A 36 9.42 21.87 -11.32
CA PHE A 36 8.10 22.52 -11.16
C PHE A 36 7.56 22.43 -9.73
N LYS A 37 8.34 21.85 -8.82
CA LYS A 37 7.92 21.58 -7.44
C LYS A 37 6.58 20.84 -7.41
N PHE A 38 6.37 19.89 -8.32
CA PHE A 38 5.09 19.22 -8.51
C PHE A 38 5.12 17.81 -7.93
N ASP A 39 5.03 17.74 -6.61
CA ASP A 39 5.06 16.52 -5.78
C ASP A 39 3.83 15.61 -6.01
N LYS A 40 2.73 16.18 -6.50
CA LYS A 40 1.49 15.47 -6.87
C LYS A 40 1.68 14.40 -7.95
N LEU A 41 2.76 14.46 -8.71
CA LEU A 41 3.08 13.55 -9.81
C LEU A 41 3.81 12.27 -9.37
N THR A 42 4.40 12.28 -8.17
CA THR A 42 5.28 11.19 -7.68
C THR A 42 4.60 9.82 -7.71
N ASP A 43 3.49 9.68 -7.01
CA ASP A 43 2.70 8.43 -6.93
C ASP A 43 2.13 8.02 -8.30
N PHE A 44 1.79 9.01 -9.15
CA PHE A 44 1.29 8.75 -10.51
C PHE A 44 2.38 8.10 -11.37
N MET A 45 3.60 8.65 -11.36
CA MET A 45 4.76 8.08 -12.07
C MET A 45 5.12 6.68 -11.57
N GLY A 46 4.96 6.42 -10.27
CA GLY A 46 5.08 5.07 -9.71
C GLY A 46 4.15 4.08 -10.41
N GLY A 47 2.84 4.33 -10.39
CA GLY A 47 1.86 3.40 -10.95
C GLY A 47 1.87 3.32 -12.48
N THR A 48 2.10 4.42 -13.21
CA THR A 48 2.20 4.36 -14.68
C THR A 48 3.45 3.61 -15.14
N ASN A 49 4.53 3.60 -14.35
CA ASN A 49 5.70 2.81 -14.67
C ASN A 49 5.42 1.30 -14.58
N PHE A 50 4.68 0.82 -13.56
CA PHE A 50 4.21 -0.56 -13.53
C PHE A 50 3.39 -0.94 -14.78
N VAL A 51 2.50 -0.04 -15.22
CA VAL A 51 1.70 -0.25 -16.45
C VAL A 51 2.62 -0.35 -17.66
N LEU A 52 3.59 0.56 -17.78
CA LEU A 52 4.57 0.57 -18.85
C LEU A 52 5.38 -0.73 -18.90
N LEU A 53 5.88 -1.22 -17.77
CA LEU A 53 6.61 -2.50 -17.71
C LEU A 53 5.73 -3.68 -18.13
N GLY A 54 4.45 -3.69 -17.71
CA GLY A 54 3.48 -4.71 -18.14
C GLY A 54 3.27 -4.70 -19.66
N ILE A 55 3.08 -3.53 -20.26
CA ILE A 55 2.91 -3.38 -21.72
C ILE A 55 4.18 -3.82 -22.46
N ILE A 56 5.34 -3.30 -22.06
CA ILE A 56 6.60 -3.55 -22.78
C ILE A 56 6.97 -5.02 -22.70
N THR A 57 6.95 -5.63 -21.52
CA THR A 57 7.32 -7.04 -21.39
C THR A 57 6.35 -7.96 -22.13
N LEU A 58 5.05 -7.67 -22.09
CA LEU A 58 4.06 -8.43 -22.87
C LEU A 58 4.27 -8.26 -24.38
N ALA A 59 4.55 -7.04 -24.85
CA ALA A 59 4.83 -6.78 -26.26
C ALA A 59 6.11 -7.49 -26.75
N LEU A 60 7.21 -7.38 -25.99
CA LEU A 60 8.48 -8.03 -26.33
C LEU A 60 8.36 -9.56 -26.37
N SER A 61 7.48 -10.12 -25.54
CA SER A 61 7.29 -11.57 -25.46
C SER A 61 6.70 -12.21 -26.72
N GLY A 62 5.95 -11.47 -27.55
CA GLY A 62 5.22 -12.02 -28.71
C GLY A 62 4.18 -13.11 -28.37
N THR A 63 3.88 -13.29 -27.08
CA THR A 63 3.09 -14.42 -26.58
C THR A 63 1.59 -14.20 -26.81
N THR A 64 0.90 -15.26 -27.21
CA THR A 64 -0.57 -15.30 -27.23
C THR A 64 -1.14 -16.16 -26.11
N ASN A 65 -0.31 -16.56 -25.14
CA ASN A 65 -0.73 -17.38 -24.03
C ASN A 65 -1.58 -16.57 -23.05
N ALA A 66 -2.77 -17.06 -22.74
CA ALA A 66 -3.73 -16.37 -21.88
C ALA A 66 -3.15 -16.04 -20.49
N ARG A 67 -2.30 -16.90 -19.92
CA ARG A 67 -1.69 -16.69 -18.60
C ARG A 67 -0.84 -15.42 -18.56
N GLN A 68 0.06 -15.23 -19.53
CA GLN A 68 0.91 -14.05 -19.66
C GLN A 68 0.08 -12.77 -19.82
N ILE A 69 -0.94 -12.82 -20.67
CA ILE A 69 -1.85 -11.69 -20.92
C ILE A 69 -2.61 -11.34 -19.64
N VAL A 70 -3.27 -12.31 -19.01
CA VAL A 70 -4.07 -12.10 -17.78
C VAL A 70 -3.21 -11.61 -16.63
N THR A 71 -2.02 -12.20 -16.43
CA THR A 71 -1.11 -11.79 -15.36
C THR A 71 -0.61 -10.35 -15.57
N SER A 72 -0.30 -9.99 -16.82
CA SER A 72 0.08 -8.61 -17.17
C SER A 72 -1.08 -7.64 -16.96
N LEU A 73 -2.31 -8.02 -17.33
CA LEU A 73 -3.51 -7.24 -17.05
C LEU A 73 -3.76 -7.07 -15.55
N MET A 74 -3.55 -8.09 -14.73
CA MET A 74 -3.68 -7.98 -13.27
C MET A 74 -2.73 -6.91 -12.71
N LEU A 75 -1.45 -6.92 -13.10
CA LEU A 75 -0.48 -5.91 -12.71
C LEU A 75 -0.89 -4.51 -13.19
N MET A 76 -1.25 -4.38 -14.47
CA MET A 76 -1.65 -3.11 -15.07
C MET A 76 -2.92 -2.54 -14.43
N LEU A 77 -3.94 -3.38 -14.17
CA LEU A 77 -5.20 -2.96 -13.55
C LEU A 77 -4.98 -2.51 -12.11
N TRP A 78 -4.20 -3.25 -11.33
CA TRP A 78 -3.81 -2.85 -9.98
C TRP A 78 -3.10 -1.50 -9.98
N ALA A 79 -2.05 -1.36 -10.80
CA ALA A 79 -1.24 -0.15 -10.86
C ALA A 79 -2.00 1.08 -11.38
N ALA A 80 -2.82 0.90 -12.43
CA ALA A 80 -3.67 1.94 -12.96
C ALA A 80 -4.71 2.41 -11.93
N ARG A 81 -5.35 1.48 -11.21
CA ARG A 81 -6.29 1.85 -10.15
C ARG A 81 -5.61 2.58 -9.01
N LEU A 82 -4.47 2.08 -8.53
CA LEU A 82 -3.73 2.67 -7.41
C LEU A 82 -3.30 4.11 -7.75
N SER A 83 -2.63 4.30 -8.89
CA SER A 83 -2.22 5.62 -9.39
C SER A 83 -3.40 6.57 -9.60
N ALA A 84 -4.48 6.12 -10.24
CA ALA A 84 -5.66 6.94 -10.49
C ALA A 84 -6.32 7.39 -9.18
N PHE A 85 -6.44 6.49 -8.19
CA PHE A 85 -7.01 6.82 -6.88
C PHE A 85 -6.12 7.79 -6.11
N LEU A 86 -4.80 7.57 -6.09
CA LEU A 86 -3.84 8.47 -5.43
C LEU A 86 -3.83 9.85 -6.08
N LEU A 87 -3.81 9.92 -7.42
CA LEU A 87 -3.90 11.16 -8.18
C LEU A 87 -5.23 11.89 -7.90
N PHE A 88 -6.36 11.19 -7.97
CA PHE A 88 -7.65 11.77 -7.63
C PHE A 88 -7.68 12.34 -6.21
N ARG A 89 -7.15 11.59 -5.22
CA ARG A 89 -7.11 11.99 -3.82
C ARG A 89 -6.25 13.24 -3.64
N ILE A 90 -5.07 13.30 -4.24
CA ILE A 90 -4.17 14.47 -4.10
C ILE A 90 -4.74 15.71 -4.80
N LEU A 91 -5.38 15.54 -5.96
CA LEU A 91 -6.05 16.65 -6.65
C LEU A 91 -7.22 17.23 -5.84
N LYS A 92 -7.94 16.38 -5.08
CA LYS A 92 -9.03 16.82 -4.20
C LYS A 92 -8.55 17.37 -2.85
N THR A 93 -7.49 16.81 -2.28
CA THR A 93 -6.98 17.20 -0.95
C THR A 93 -6.03 18.40 -1.02
N GLY A 94 -5.40 18.62 -2.17
CA GLY A 94 -4.55 19.78 -2.47
C GLY A 94 -3.09 19.65 -2.04
N LYS A 95 -2.79 18.84 -1.02
CA LYS A 95 -1.46 18.71 -0.40
C LYS A 95 -1.12 17.26 -0.01
N ASP A 96 0.16 16.90 -0.09
CA ASP A 96 0.72 15.65 0.43
C ASP A 96 1.75 15.94 1.53
N ASP A 97 1.34 15.71 2.78
CA ASP A 97 2.17 15.99 3.96
C ASP A 97 3.49 15.19 3.97
N ARG A 98 3.63 14.12 3.17
CA ARG A 98 4.87 13.30 3.11
C ARG A 98 6.06 14.05 2.51
N PHE A 99 5.80 15.08 1.71
CA PHE A 99 6.84 15.81 0.97
C PHE A 99 7.19 17.17 1.55
N ASP A 100 6.51 17.62 2.60
CA ASP A 100 6.70 18.94 3.21
C ASP A 100 8.18 19.21 3.56
N ASP A 101 8.87 18.24 4.15
CA ASP A 101 10.26 18.40 4.59
C ASP A 101 11.31 18.01 3.54
N LYS A 102 10.87 17.52 2.38
CA LYS A 102 11.73 16.90 1.35
C LYS A 102 11.71 17.62 0.02
N ARG A 103 10.59 18.24 -0.38
CA ARG A 103 10.36 18.84 -1.71
C ARG A 103 11.41 19.88 -2.11
N ASP A 104 11.99 20.56 -1.13
CA ASP A 104 13.01 21.59 -1.37
C ASP A 104 14.45 21.09 -1.29
N LYS A 105 14.65 19.83 -0.90
CA LYS A 105 15.97 19.24 -0.73
C LYS A 105 16.23 18.23 -1.83
N PHE A 106 17.20 18.51 -2.70
CA PHE A 106 17.54 17.68 -3.85
C PHE A 106 17.79 16.22 -3.48
N PHE A 107 18.73 15.94 -2.56
CA PHE A 107 19.11 14.56 -2.21
C PHE A 107 18.00 13.77 -1.49
N PRO A 108 17.29 14.31 -0.48
CA PRO A 108 16.15 13.63 0.14
C PRO A 108 15.02 13.34 -0.85
N PHE A 109 14.74 14.26 -1.78
CA PHE A 109 13.75 14.04 -2.81
C PHE A 109 14.21 12.95 -3.79
N LEU A 110 15.44 13.03 -4.30
CA LEU A 110 16.03 12.01 -5.17
C LEU A 110 16.02 10.62 -4.51
N GLY A 111 16.34 10.54 -3.22
CA GLY A 111 16.29 9.29 -2.45
C GLY A 111 14.90 8.64 -2.44
N PHE A 112 13.83 9.44 -2.39
CA PHE A 112 12.46 8.93 -2.53
C PHE A 112 12.23 8.32 -3.92
N TRP A 113 12.69 8.98 -4.99
CA TRP A 113 12.54 8.48 -6.36
C TRP A 113 13.37 7.22 -6.61
N VAL A 114 14.59 7.14 -6.08
CA VAL A 114 15.41 5.93 -6.14
C VAL A 114 14.73 4.77 -5.41
N PHE A 115 14.18 5.02 -4.22
CA PHE A 115 13.39 4.00 -3.51
C PHE A 115 12.15 3.57 -4.32
N GLN A 116 11.47 4.51 -4.97
CA GLN A 116 10.36 4.22 -5.87
C GLN A 116 10.80 3.36 -7.08
N MET A 117 12.00 3.58 -7.64
CA MET A 117 12.57 2.73 -8.70
C MET A 117 12.73 1.28 -8.22
N PHE A 118 13.34 1.08 -7.04
CA PHE A 118 13.49 -0.27 -6.46
C PHE A 118 12.14 -0.93 -6.22
N TRP A 119 11.15 -0.17 -5.74
CA TRP A 119 9.81 -0.67 -5.54
C TRP A 119 9.14 -1.12 -6.83
N VAL A 120 9.10 -0.26 -7.86
CA VAL A 120 8.47 -0.61 -9.14
C VAL A 120 9.13 -1.83 -9.77
N TRP A 121 10.45 -1.85 -9.83
CA TRP A 121 11.19 -2.91 -10.49
C TRP A 121 11.03 -4.25 -9.76
N THR A 122 11.22 -4.28 -8.44
CA THR A 122 11.17 -5.52 -7.65
C THR A 122 9.75 -6.11 -7.61
N VAL A 123 8.72 -5.28 -7.45
CA VAL A 123 7.33 -5.75 -7.38
C VAL A 123 6.81 -6.22 -8.76
N SER A 124 7.36 -5.71 -9.86
CA SER A 124 7.00 -6.14 -11.22
C SER A 124 7.61 -7.50 -11.62
N MET A 125 8.61 -8.00 -10.88
CA MET A 125 9.41 -9.17 -11.27
C MET A 125 8.60 -10.42 -11.66
N PRO A 126 7.52 -10.82 -10.95
CA PRO A 126 6.76 -12.00 -11.35
C PRO A 126 6.23 -11.93 -12.79
N VAL A 127 5.77 -10.75 -13.21
CA VAL A 127 5.23 -10.52 -14.56
C VAL A 127 6.37 -10.41 -15.58
N VAL A 128 7.41 -9.66 -15.24
CA VAL A 128 8.59 -9.47 -16.10
C VAL A 128 9.23 -10.82 -16.45
N ILE A 129 9.47 -11.66 -15.44
CA ILE A 129 10.08 -12.98 -15.61
C ILE A 129 9.13 -13.94 -16.35
N LEU A 130 7.83 -13.94 -16.03
CA LEU A 130 6.84 -14.79 -16.72
C LEU A 130 6.77 -14.51 -18.24
N ASN A 131 6.92 -13.24 -18.63
CA ASN A 131 6.89 -12.80 -20.02
C ASN A 131 8.23 -13.01 -20.76
N SER A 132 9.27 -13.48 -20.08
CA SER A 132 10.63 -13.50 -20.62
C SER A 132 10.93 -14.67 -21.58
N PRO A 133 11.92 -14.52 -22.48
CA PRO A 133 12.38 -15.59 -23.38
C PRO A 133 12.74 -16.87 -22.63
N ASN A 134 13.42 -16.76 -21.47
CA ASN A 134 13.84 -17.93 -20.71
C ASN A 134 12.69 -18.76 -20.15
N VAL A 135 11.52 -18.15 -19.91
CA VAL A 135 10.32 -18.89 -19.52
C VAL A 135 9.56 -19.39 -20.74
N LEU A 136 9.48 -18.57 -21.80
CA LEU A 136 8.68 -18.86 -22.99
C LEU A 136 9.30 -19.86 -23.97
N GLN A 137 10.61 -20.14 -23.86
CA GLN A 137 11.24 -21.24 -24.61
C GLN A 137 10.65 -22.62 -24.26
N TYR A 138 10.05 -22.76 -23.07
CA TYR A 138 9.40 -23.99 -22.63
C TYR A 138 7.92 -24.00 -23.03
N ARG A 139 7.39 -25.21 -23.26
CA ARG A 139 5.97 -25.41 -23.55
C ARG A 139 5.13 -24.96 -22.34
N GLN A 140 4.31 -23.95 -22.53
CA GLN A 140 3.46 -23.42 -21.46
C GLN A 140 2.32 -24.40 -21.10
N PRO A 141 1.98 -24.56 -19.81
CA PRO A 141 0.78 -25.31 -19.41
C PRO A 141 -0.48 -24.67 -20.00
N SER A 142 -1.48 -25.48 -20.34
CA SER A 142 -2.81 -24.99 -20.69
C SER A 142 -3.33 -24.03 -19.63
N PHE A 143 -3.99 -22.95 -20.05
CA PHE A 143 -4.64 -22.03 -19.13
C PHE A 143 -5.83 -22.69 -18.43
N GLY A 144 -6.18 -22.23 -17.22
CA GLY A 144 -7.27 -22.79 -16.43
C GLY A 144 -6.82 -23.90 -15.45
N LYS A 145 -5.55 -23.93 -15.09
CA LYS A 145 -5.08 -24.76 -13.97
C LYS A 145 -5.67 -24.25 -12.65
N ALA A 146 -5.65 -25.09 -11.61
CA ALA A 146 -6.16 -24.70 -10.29
C ALA A 146 -5.46 -23.44 -9.77
N THR A 147 -4.15 -23.26 -10.03
CA THR A 147 -3.40 -22.05 -9.69
C THR A 147 -3.89 -20.82 -10.47
N ASP A 148 -4.19 -20.95 -11.77
CA ASP A 148 -4.73 -19.85 -12.58
C ASP A 148 -6.09 -19.40 -12.03
N ILE A 149 -7.00 -20.35 -11.78
CA ILE A 149 -8.36 -20.09 -11.28
C ILE A 149 -8.30 -19.46 -9.89
N PHE A 150 -7.52 -20.07 -8.98
CA PHE A 150 -7.34 -19.57 -7.63
C PHE A 150 -6.78 -18.15 -7.64
N ALA A 151 -5.71 -17.89 -8.39
CA ALA A 151 -5.09 -16.57 -8.43
C ALA A 151 -6.02 -15.50 -9.00
N ILE A 152 -6.81 -15.80 -10.04
CA ILE A 152 -7.76 -14.83 -10.61
C ILE A 152 -8.87 -14.49 -9.63
N ILE A 153 -9.46 -15.50 -8.98
CA ILE A 153 -10.50 -15.27 -7.95
C ILE A 153 -9.90 -14.50 -6.77
N TRP A 154 -8.72 -14.90 -6.30
CA TRP A 154 -8.02 -14.26 -5.19
C TRP A 154 -7.71 -12.79 -5.51
N PHE A 155 -7.20 -12.51 -6.70
CA PHE A 155 -6.96 -11.16 -7.18
C PHE A 155 -8.24 -10.33 -7.21
N ALA A 156 -9.31 -10.83 -7.82
CA ALA A 156 -10.56 -10.08 -7.95
C ALA A 156 -11.14 -9.70 -6.57
N LEU A 157 -11.13 -10.64 -5.62
CA LEU A 157 -11.60 -10.41 -4.25
C LEU A 157 -10.76 -9.34 -3.54
N HIS A 158 -9.44 -9.44 -3.59
CA HIS A 158 -8.55 -8.56 -2.83
C HIS A 158 -8.33 -7.20 -3.50
N PHE A 159 -8.36 -7.14 -4.83
CA PHE A 159 -8.42 -5.90 -5.60
C PHE A 159 -9.70 -5.11 -5.26
N GLY A 160 -10.83 -5.81 -5.14
CA GLY A 160 -12.09 -5.23 -4.69
C GLY A 160 -12.04 -4.77 -3.22
N LEU A 161 -11.50 -5.60 -2.32
CA LEU A 161 -11.33 -5.26 -0.90
C LEU A 161 -10.50 -4.00 -0.72
N GLU A 162 -9.36 -3.90 -1.41
CA GLU A 162 -8.50 -2.73 -1.39
C GLU A 162 -9.25 -1.49 -1.92
N ALA A 163 -9.92 -1.61 -3.08
CA ALA A 163 -10.60 -0.49 -3.73
C ALA A 163 -11.71 0.08 -2.85
N LEU A 164 -12.55 -0.81 -2.31
CA LEU A 164 -13.66 -0.44 -1.45
C LEU A 164 -13.17 0.13 -0.12
N SER A 165 -12.08 -0.41 0.44
CA SER A 165 -11.46 0.09 1.68
C SER A 165 -10.93 1.51 1.51
N ASP A 166 -10.29 1.79 0.38
CA ASP A 166 -9.79 3.11 0.03
C ASP A 166 -10.93 4.13 -0.16
N VAL A 167 -12.00 3.76 -0.87
CA VAL A 167 -13.20 4.59 -1.02
C VAL A 167 -13.88 4.84 0.32
N GLN A 168 -13.98 3.83 1.19
CA GLN A 168 -14.50 3.97 2.55
C GLN A 168 -13.67 4.96 3.37
N LYS A 169 -12.34 4.85 3.33
CA LYS A 169 -11.41 5.78 4.01
C LYS A 169 -11.57 7.20 3.50
N TYR A 170 -11.67 7.38 2.18
CA TYR A 170 -11.83 8.68 1.54
C TYR A 170 -13.18 9.34 1.89
N ARG A 171 -14.28 8.59 1.84
CA ARG A 171 -15.62 9.07 2.23
C ARG A 171 -15.68 9.42 3.71
N PHE A 172 -15.08 8.59 4.57
CA PHE A 172 -14.98 8.88 6.00
C PHE A 172 -14.27 10.21 6.24
N LYS A 173 -13.08 10.41 5.64
CA LYS A 173 -12.29 11.65 5.80
C LYS A 173 -13.03 12.92 5.34
N GLN A 174 -13.89 12.84 4.33
CA GLN A 174 -14.65 14.01 3.85
C GLN A 174 -15.95 14.26 4.61
N GLY A 175 -16.49 13.26 5.29
CA GLY A 175 -17.72 13.34 6.07
C GLY A 175 -17.43 13.34 7.57
N ALA A 176 -17.86 12.27 8.26
CA ALA A 176 -17.76 12.13 9.71
C ALA A 176 -16.33 12.30 10.27
N GLY A 177 -15.30 11.94 9.49
CA GLY A 177 -13.90 12.10 9.86
C GLY A 177 -13.42 13.54 10.00
N LYS A 178 -14.22 14.54 9.58
CA LYS A 178 -13.96 15.96 9.87
C LYS A 178 -14.22 16.33 11.33
N GLN A 179 -15.01 15.53 12.05
CA GLN A 179 -15.27 15.76 13.47
C GLN A 179 -14.02 15.37 14.29
N PRO A 180 -13.58 16.22 15.24
CA PRO A 180 -12.48 15.88 16.14
C PRO A 180 -12.74 14.55 16.86
N GLY A 181 -11.73 13.69 16.92
CA GLY A 181 -11.83 12.40 17.60
C GLY A 181 -12.51 11.28 16.81
N ALA A 182 -13.13 11.54 15.65
CA ALA A 182 -13.83 10.50 14.89
C ALA A 182 -12.92 9.32 14.49
N VAL A 183 -13.49 8.11 14.54
CA VAL A 183 -12.83 6.83 14.22
C VAL A 183 -13.56 6.12 13.09
N ASN A 184 -12.80 5.62 12.11
CA ASN A 184 -13.37 4.85 11.01
C ASN A 184 -13.54 3.39 11.42
N ASN A 185 -14.71 3.03 11.92
CA ASN A 185 -15.03 1.69 12.41
C ASN A 185 -16.18 1.01 11.64
N LYS A 186 -16.41 1.42 10.38
CA LYS A 186 -17.50 0.91 9.53
C LYS A 186 -16.95 0.15 8.32
N GLY A 187 -17.76 -0.74 7.75
CA GLY A 187 -17.36 -1.52 6.57
C GLY A 187 -16.16 -2.43 6.86
N PHE A 188 -15.17 -2.45 5.95
CA PHE A 188 -13.97 -3.27 6.12
C PHE A 188 -13.09 -2.77 7.28
N TRP A 189 -13.15 -1.48 7.59
CA TRP A 189 -12.42 -0.86 8.69
C TRP A 189 -12.90 -1.33 10.08
N LYS A 190 -14.06 -2.00 10.16
CA LYS A 190 -14.51 -2.68 11.39
C LYS A 190 -13.73 -3.98 11.65
N TYR A 191 -13.31 -4.66 10.60
CA TYR A 191 -12.70 -5.99 10.66
C TYR A 191 -11.18 -5.95 10.61
N SER A 192 -10.60 -4.91 10.02
CA SER A 192 -9.16 -4.67 10.01
C SER A 192 -8.89 -3.17 10.12
N ARG A 193 -7.79 -2.78 10.76
CA ARG A 193 -7.30 -1.39 10.81
C ARG A 193 -6.63 -0.97 9.51
N HIS A 194 -6.13 -1.91 8.71
CA HIS A 194 -5.54 -1.66 7.40
C HIS A 194 -6.05 -2.65 6.35
N PRO A 195 -7.37 -2.66 6.06
CA PRO A 195 -7.93 -3.59 5.11
C PRO A 195 -7.39 -3.33 3.70
N ASN A 196 -7.13 -2.07 3.34
CA ASN A 196 -6.52 -1.74 2.04
C ASN A 196 -5.11 -2.35 1.89
N TYR A 197 -4.27 -2.29 2.92
CA TYR A 197 -2.94 -2.94 2.87
C TYR A 197 -3.01 -4.46 2.81
N PHE A 198 -3.95 -5.07 3.53
CA PHE A 198 -4.19 -6.50 3.39
C PHE A 198 -4.58 -6.86 1.94
N GLY A 199 -5.50 -6.09 1.33
CA GLY A 199 -5.89 -6.28 -0.06
C GLY A 199 -4.71 -6.15 -1.02
N GLU A 200 -3.87 -5.12 -0.86
CA GLU A 200 -2.69 -4.89 -1.68
C GLU A 200 -1.66 -6.04 -1.59
N ILE A 201 -1.37 -6.52 -0.38
CA ILE A 201 -0.48 -7.67 -0.15
C ILE A 201 -1.03 -8.92 -0.85
N MET A 202 -2.34 -9.18 -0.71
CA MET A 202 -2.98 -10.36 -1.29
C MET A 202 -3.11 -10.30 -2.82
N VAL A 203 -3.28 -9.11 -3.41
CA VAL A 203 -3.22 -8.89 -4.87
C VAL A 203 -1.86 -9.33 -5.42
N GLN A 204 -0.79 -8.98 -4.73
CA GLN A 204 0.56 -9.27 -5.19
C GLN A 204 0.92 -10.74 -5.00
N LEU A 205 0.40 -11.36 -3.94
CA LEU A 205 0.45 -12.81 -3.79
C LEU A 205 -0.27 -13.52 -4.95
N ALA A 206 -1.43 -13.03 -5.38
CA ALA A 206 -2.15 -13.60 -6.52
C ALA A 206 -1.34 -13.52 -7.83
N ILE A 207 -0.74 -12.36 -8.11
CA ILE A 207 0.12 -12.15 -9.29
C ILE A 207 1.31 -13.12 -9.26
N TYR A 208 1.94 -13.31 -8.10
CA TYR A 208 3.01 -14.30 -7.94
C TYR A 208 2.52 -15.73 -8.19
N ILE A 209 1.40 -16.15 -7.58
CA ILE A 209 0.87 -17.51 -7.72
C ILE A 209 0.56 -17.87 -9.17
N ILE A 210 -0.07 -16.96 -9.93
CA ILE A 210 -0.34 -17.23 -11.35
C ILE A 210 0.96 -17.29 -12.16
N ALA A 211 1.92 -16.40 -11.86
CA ALA A 211 3.20 -16.33 -12.57
C ALA A 211 4.04 -17.61 -12.41
N ILE A 212 4.04 -18.26 -11.24
CA ILE A 212 4.81 -19.49 -11.03
C ILE A 212 4.18 -20.76 -11.60
N THR A 213 2.97 -20.69 -12.17
CA THR A 213 2.24 -21.85 -12.71
C THR A 213 3.08 -22.71 -13.68
N PRO A 214 3.87 -22.15 -14.62
CA PRO A 214 4.75 -22.95 -15.49
C PRO A 214 5.77 -23.79 -14.72
N ALA A 215 6.30 -23.27 -13.60
CA ALA A 215 7.24 -23.99 -12.76
C ALA A 215 6.53 -25.03 -11.86
N SER A 216 5.39 -24.67 -11.25
CA SER A 216 4.69 -25.56 -10.31
C SER A 216 4.03 -26.77 -10.98
N TYR A 217 3.68 -26.67 -12.27
CA TYR A 217 3.16 -27.79 -13.07
C TYR A 217 4.23 -28.53 -13.88
N GLY A 218 5.52 -28.29 -13.61
CA GLY A 218 6.63 -29.02 -14.24
C GLY A 218 6.84 -28.74 -15.72
N ALA A 219 6.21 -27.70 -16.29
CA ALA A 219 6.45 -27.28 -17.66
C ALA A 219 7.84 -26.62 -17.82
N VAL A 220 8.29 -25.93 -16.78
CA VAL A 220 9.67 -25.43 -16.66
C VAL A 220 10.47 -26.42 -15.80
N PRO A 221 11.57 -27.00 -16.31
CA PRO A 221 12.35 -28.02 -15.58
C PRO A 221 12.93 -27.47 -14.27
N SER A 222 12.85 -28.25 -13.18
CA SER A 222 13.27 -27.83 -11.82
C SER A 222 14.75 -27.47 -11.69
N GLY A 223 15.62 -28.02 -12.54
CA GLY A 223 17.05 -27.68 -12.59
C GLY A 223 17.39 -26.46 -13.45
N SER A 224 16.41 -25.82 -14.10
CA SER A 224 16.65 -24.68 -14.99
C SER A 224 16.74 -23.36 -14.23
N GLY A 225 17.49 -22.39 -14.78
CA GLY A 225 17.50 -21.02 -14.27
C GLY A 225 16.10 -20.38 -14.31
N ALA A 226 15.25 -20.73 -15.28
CA ALA A 226 13.89 -20.21 -15.38
C ALA A 226 13.00 -20.66 -14.22
N TYR A 227 13.14 -21.92 -13.76
CA TYR A 227 12.46 -22.41 -12.57
C TYR A 227 12.87 -21.60 -11.34
N ALA A 228 14.19 -21.44 -11.14
CA ALA A 228 14.72 -20.67 -10.02
C ALA A 228 14.25 -19.20 -10.07
N ALA A 229 14.27 -18.56 -11.25
CA ALA A 229 13.84 -17.17 -11.43
C ALA A 229 12.35 -16.98 -11.12
N LEU A 230 11.47 -17.89 -11.58
CA LEU A 230 10.04 -17.82 -11.30
C LEU A 230 9.76 -17.87 -9.79
N TYR A 231 10.39 -18.79 -9.05
CA TYR A 231 10.23 -18.83 -7.59
C TYR A 231 10.92 -17.66 -6.88
N ALA A 232 12.10 -17.24 -7.33
CA ALA A 232 12.80 -16.08 -6.78
C ALA A 232 12.01 -14.77 -6.94
N SER A 233 11.11 -14.69 -7.93
CA SER A 233 10.21 -13.55 -8.11
C SER A 233 9.27 -13.28 -6.91
N ILE A 234 9.17 -14.21 -5.96
CA ILE A 234 8.52 -14.00 -4.65
C ILE A 234 9.11 -12.79 -3.91
N VAL A 235 10.35 -12.40 -4.24
CA VAL A 235 11.00 -11.19 -3.73
C VAL A 235 10.11 -9.96 -3.90
N GLY A 236 9.34 -9.85 -4.98
CA GLY A 236 8.39 -8.76 -5.20
C GLY A 236 7.31 -8.70 -4.12
N PHE A 237 6.67 -9.83 -3.84
CA PHE A 237 5.67 -9.97 -2.79
C PHE A 237 6.27 -9.69 -1.40
N THR A 238 7.42 -10.30 -1.08
CA THR A 238 8.05 -10.13 0.24
C THR A 238 8.55 -8.70 0.45
N PHE A 239 9.08 -8.07 -0.60
CA PHE A 239 9.56 -6.70 -0.56
C PHE A 239 8.41 -5.74 -0.27
N LEU A 240 7.32 -5.79 -1.05
CA LEU A 240 6.15 -4.96 -0.80
C LEU A 240 5.57 -5.17 0.60
N THR A 241 5.40 -6.42 1.01
CA THR A 241 4.90 -6.76 2.35
C THR A 241 5.79 -6.15 3.43
N THR A 242 7.10 -6.24 3.27
CA THR A 242 8.07 -5.63 4.20
C THR A 242 7.95 -4.12 4.24
N LEU A 243 7.77 -3.46 3.08
CA LEU A 243 7.58 -2.01 3.03
C LEU A 243 6.31 -1.58 3.77
N LEU A 244 5.20 -2.26 3.53
CA LEU A 244 3.92 -1.94 4.15
C LEU A 244 3.93 -2.19 5.64
N LEU A 245 4.54 -3.28 6.10
CA LEU A 245 4.62 -3.57 7.53
C LEU A 245 5.62 -2.65 8.24
N PHE A 246 6.84 -2.53 7.73
CA PHE A 246 7.96 -2.01 8.53
C PHE A 246 8.50 -0.65 8.11
N VAL A 247 8.16 -0.12 6.94
CA VAL A 247 8.80 1.10 6.41
C VAL A 247 7.80 2.25 6.24
N SER A 248 6.81 2.10 5.37
CA SER A 248 5.96 3.20 4.90
C SER A 248 4.47 3.04 5.23
N GLY A 249 4.01 1.83 5.56
CA GLY A 249 2.58 1.56 5.80
C GLY A 249 2.18 1.70 7.26
N LEU A 250 2.22 0.58 8.00
CA LEU A 250 1.68 0.46 9.37
C LEU A 250 2.49 1.29 10.36
N THR A 251 3.82 1.30 10.26
CA THR A 251 4.72 2.07 11.14
C THR A 251 4.40 3.56 11.17
N LEU A 252 4.06 4.13 10.02
CA LEU A 252 3.77 5.56 9.90
C LEU A 252 2.34 5.93 10.34
N GLN A 253 1.42 4.96 10.39
CA GLN A 253 0.00 5.22 10.67
C GLN A 253 -0.45 4.82 12.07
N GLU A 254 0.09 3.74 12.63
CA GLU A 254 -0.36 3.18 13.91
C GLU A 254 0.09 4.04 15.08
N ARG A 255 1.33 3.86 15.56
CA ARG A 255 1.83 4.56 16.73
C ARG A 255 1.82 6.09 16.56
N PRO A 256 2.29 6.69 15.45
CA PRO A 256 2.24 8.14 15.28
C PRO A 256 0.80 8.69 15.24
N GLY A 257 -0.13 7.96 14.62
CA GLY A 257 -1.54 8.33 14.57
C GLY A 257 -2.19 8.30 15.95
N ALA A 258 -1.91 7.27 16.75
CA ALA A 258 -2.34 7.15 18.14
C ALA A 258 -1.76 8.26 19.02
N LYS A 259 -0.45 8.49 18.94
CA LYS A 259 0.25 9.56 19.67
C LYS A 259 -0.40 10.92 19.43
N LYS A 260 -0.60 11.29 18.16
CA LYS A 260 -1.22 12.57 17.78
C LYS A 260 -2.63 12.75 18.33
N ARG A 261 -3.43 11.67 18.42
CA ARG A 261 -4.78 11.72 18.98
C ARG A 261 -4.75 11.86 20.51
N TYR A 262 -3.86 11.12 21.18
CA TYR A 262 -3.67 11.18 22.61
C TYR A 262 -3.22 12.58 23.07
N GLU A 263 -2.17 13.12 22.44
CA GLU A 263 -1.57 14.41 22.81
C GLU A 263 -2.53 15.59 22.58
N LYS A 264 -3.40 15.51 21.57
CA LYS A 264 -4.46 16.49 21.33
C LYS A 264 -5.66 16.37 22.28
N GLY A 265 -5.77 15.27 23.03
CA GLY A 265 -6.90 15.01 23.92
C GLY A 265 -8.24 14.78 23.21
N THR A 266 -8.26 14.48 21.91
CA THR A 266 -9.50 14.39 21.12
C THR A 266 -9.83 12.94 20.75
N GLY A 267 -10.88 12.38 21.36
CA GLY A 267 -11.41 11.04 21.04
C GLY A 267 -10.45 9.88 21.32
N TRP A 268 -9.52 10.03 22.26
CA TRP A 268 -8.56 8.98 22.59
C TRP A 268 -9.23 7.68 23.06
N HIS A 269 -10.22 7.78 23.95
CA HIS A 269 -10.87 6.61 24.55
C HIS A 269 -11.54 5.70 23.49
N ASP A 270 -12.28 6.30 22.55
CA ASP A 270 -12.90 5.57 21.44
C ASP A 270 -11.86 4.98 20.48
N TYR A 271 -10.76 5.69 20.25
CA TYR A 271 -9.68 5.22 19.39
C TYR A 271 -8.91 4.07 20.03
N GLU A 272 -8.60 4.14 21.32
CA GLU A 272 -7.98 3.07 22.08
C GLU A 272 -8.83 1.80 22.06
N LYS A 273 -10.14 1.94 22.28
CA LYS A 273 -11.07 0.81 22.15
C LYS A 273 -11.01 0.19 20.75
N TYR A 274 -10.98 1.02 19.70
CA TYR A 274 -10.84 0.54 18.32
C TYR A 274 -9.52 -0.21 18.09
N LEU A 275 -8.39 0.27 18.61
CA LEU A 275 -7.11 -0.43 18.52
C LEU A 275 -7.14 -1.82 19.20
N GLN A 276 -7.85 -1.94 20.32
CA GLN A 276 -7.97 -3.20 21.07
C GLN A 276 -8.93 -4.21 20.43
N GLU A 277 -10.01 -3.73 19.82
CA GLU A 277 -11.10 -4.55 19.29
C GLU A 277 -10.93 -4.91 17.81
N THR A 278 -10.07 -4.22 17.06
CA THR A 278 -9.91 -4.42 15.61
C THR A 278 -8.53 -4.96 15.24
N SER A 279 -8.52 -6.05 14.47
CA SER A 279 -7.31 -6.66 13.91
C SER A 279 -6.47 -5.64 13.16
N ILE A 280 -5.14 -5.73 13.25
CA ILE A 280 -4.26 -4.77 12.58
C ILE A 280 -4.27 -4.93 11.07
N LEU A 281 -4.25 -6.16 10.57
CA LEU A 281 -4.08 -6.46 9.14
C LEU A 281 -5.12 -7.45 8.63
N PHE A 282 -5.16 -8.66 9.19
CA PHE A 282 -6.07 -9.72 8.74
C PHE A 282 -7.52 -9.40 9.12
N PRO A 283 -8.47 -9.30 8.17
CA PRO A 283 -9.87 -9.06 8.48
C PRO A 283 -10.43 -10.11 9.44
N MET A 284 -10.86 -9.67 10.63
CA MET A 284 -11.37 -10.55 11.68
C MET A 284 -12.55 -9.90 12.42
N PRO A 285 -13.60 -10.67 12.77
CA PRO A 285 -14.68 -10.17 13.62
C PRO A 285 -14.15 -9.61 14.96
N PRO A 286 -14.61 -8.42 15.40
CA PRO A 286 -14.15 -7.82 16.65
C PRO A 286 -14.33 -8.71 17.89
N ALA A 287 -15.41 -9.50 17.92
CA ALA A 287 -15.67 -10.45 19.00
C ALA A 287 -14.60 -11.56 19.11
N ILE A 288 -13.94 -11.92 18.00
CA ILE A 288 -12.85 -12.88 18.01
C ILE A 288 -11.57 -12.15 18.41
N TRP A 289 -11.23 -11.06 17.71
CA TRP A 289 -9.97 -10.34 17.94
C TRP A 289 -9.84 -9.86 19.38
N ARG A 290 -10.88 -9.27 19.97
CA ARG A 290 -10.86 -8.78 21.35
C ARG A 290 -10.43 -9.87 22.35
N ASN A 291 -10.88 -11.10 22.15
CA ASN A 291 -10.68 -12.22 23.05
C ASN A 291 -9.36 -12.99 22.79
N LEU A 292 -8.62 -12.68 21.73
CA LEU A 292 -7.35 -13.35 21.46
C LEU A 292 -6.27 -12.97 22.49
N PRO A 293 -5.45 -13.94 22.94
CA PRO A 293 -4.28 -13.65 23.75
C PRO A 293 -3.34 -12.66 23.05
N VAL A 294 -2.70 -11.77 23.83
CA VAL A 294 -1.77 -10.76 23.31
C VAL A 294 -0.64 -11.40 22.50
N ILE A 295 -0.16 -12.59 22.90
CA ILE A 295 0.89 -13.30 22.16
C ILE A 295 0.43 -13.69 20.74
N VAL A 296 -0.83 -14.10 20.57
CA VAL A 296 -1.41 -14.44 19.26
C VAL A 296 -1.56 -13.18 18.40
N LYS A 297 -2.05 -12.07 18.98
CA LYS A 297 -2.15 -10.78 18.28
C LYS A 297 -0.78 -10.31 17.78
N ARG A 298 0.24 -10.40 18.63
CA ARG A 298 1.61 -9.95 18.34
C ARG A 298 2.40 -10.84 17.39
N THR A 299 1.99 -12.10 17.19
CA THR A 299 2.68 -13.07 16.33
C THR A 299 1.88 -13.29 15.05
N VAL A 300 0.84 -14.12 15.11
CA VAL A 300 0.00 -14.50 13.98
C VAL A 300 -0.77 -13.29 13.45
N GLY A 301 -1.24 -12.42 14.35
CA GLY A 301 -1.97 -11.21 13.98
C GLY A 301 -1.09 -10.10 13.39
N LEU A 302 0.24 -10.23 13.44
CA LEU A 302 1.23 -9.22 13.03
C LEU A 302 1.09 -7.87 13.76
N GLU A 303 0.50 -7.85 14.96
CA GLU A 303 0.44 -6.66 15.81
C GLU A 303 1.76 -6.49 16.59
N PHE A 304 2.87 -6.30 15.88
CA PHE A 304 4.17 -6.17 16.54
C PHE A 304 4.20 -5.04 17.58
N PRO A 305 5.01 -5.17 18.66
CA PRO A 305 5.11 -4.14 19.70
C PRO A 305 5.45 -2.74 19.18
N LEU A 306 6.10 -2.66 18.03
CA LEU A 306 6.46 -1.40 17.37
C LEU A 306 5.22 -0.58 16.90
N TYR A 307 4.07 -1.21 16.68
CA TYR A 307 2.82 -0.52 16.33
C TYR A 307 2.03 -0.08 17.56
N VAL A 308 2.20 -0.77 18.68
CA VAL A 308 1.44 -0.51 19.90
C VAL A 308 1.89 0.83 20.49
N PHE A 309 0.90 1.69 20.75
CA PHE A 309 1.11 2.93 21.48
C PHE A 309 0.81 2.71 22.96
N ASP A 310 1.75 3.18 23.78
CA ASP A 310 1.65 3.20 25.24
C ASP A 310 1.82 4.67 25.65
N PRO A 311 0.76 5.31 26.18
CA PRO A 311 0.80 6.72 26.55
C PRO A 311 1.94 7.06 27.54
N ALA A 312 2.21 6.17 28.50
CA ALA A 312 3.21 6.42 29.53
C ALA A 312 4.64 6.43 28.95
N LYS A 313 4.87 5.68 27.87
CA LYS A 313 6.20 5.53 27.25
C LYS A 313 6.42 6.44 26.03
N HIS A 314 5.36 6.80 25.32
CA HIS A 314 5.48 7.38 23.98
C HIS A 314 4.90 8.79 23.83
N ALA A 315 4.04 9.23 24.73
CA ALA A 315 3.46 10.58 24.69
C ALA A 315 4.37 11.59 25.39
N ASP A 316 4.39 12.82 24.90
CA ASP A 316 4.93 13.96 25.64
C ASP A 316 3.92 14.36 26.73
N GLN A 317 4.20 13.93 27.96
CA GLN A 317 3.32 14.15 29.11
C GLN A 317 3.23 15.62 29.50
N ASP A 318 4.24 16.44 29.19
CA ASP A 318 4.23 17.86 29.52
C ASP A 318 3.39 18.63 28.50
N ALA A 319 3.48 18.28 27.21
CA ALA A 319 2.57 18.78 26.18
C ALA A 319 1.10 18.41 26.47
N VAL A 320 0.84 17.20 26.95
CA VAL A 320 -0.52 16.76 27.34
C VAL A 320 -1.07 17.59 28.51
N LYS A 321 -0.24 17.87 29.53
CA LYS A 321 -0.63 18.70 30.67
C LYS A 321 -0.91 20.14 30.27
N GLN A 322 -0.07 20.73 29.41
CA GLN A 322 -0.26 22.08 28.88
C GLN A 322 -1.58 22.17 28.10
N ASN A 323 -1.82 21.25 27.15
CA ASN A 323 -3.07 21.22 26.39
C ASN A 323 -4.31 21.08 27.28
N ARG A 324 -4.23 20.28 28.36
CA ARG A 324 -5.33 20.16 29.33
C ARG A 324 -5.54 21.41 30.15
N ALA A 325 -4.45 22.09 30.54
CA ALA A 325 -4.53 23.35 31.29
C ALA A 325 -5.15 24.47 30.45
N GLU A 326 -4.77 24.58 29.16
CA GLU A 326 -5.34 25.55 28.22
C GLU A 326 -6.82 25.29 27.93
N GLN A 327 -7.22 24.02 27.77
CA GLN A 327 -8.64 23.65 27.63
C GLN A 327 -9.46 23.92 28.91
N GLY A 328 -8.84 23.75 30.08
CA GLY A 328 -9.45 24.08 31.37
C GLY A 328 -9.66 25.58 31.58
N GLN A 329 -8.69 26.42 31.17
CA GLN A 329 -8.79 27.88 31.24
C GLN A 329 -9.80 28.46 30.21
N SER A 330 -9.84 27.92 29.00
CA SER A 330 -10.84 28.33 28.00
C SER A 330 -12.28 27.97 28.39
N GLY A 331 -12.47 26.97 29.27
CA GLY A 331 -13.78 26.59 29.81
C GLY A 331 -14.25 27.47 30.98
N SER A 332 -13.33 28.12 31.72
CA SER A 332 -13.67 28.98 32.86
C SER A 332 -13.99 30.43 32.47
N ASP A 333 -13.44 30.93 31.36
CA ASP A 333 -13.73 32.30 30.89
C ASP A 333 -15.11 32.44 30.20
N GLY A 334 -15.80 31.33 29.92
CA GLY A 334 -17.13 31.34 29.30
C GLY A 334 -18.30 31.47 30.29
N THR A 335 -18.06 31.50 31.61
CA THR A 335 -19.12 31.48 32.64
C THR A 335 -19.12 32.67 33.61
N GLN A 336 -18.42 33.77 33.29
CA GLN A 336 -18.42 34.99 34.11
C GLN A 336 -18.60 36.26 33.28
N HIS A 337 -19.81 36.48 32.74
CA HIS A 337 -20.41 37.82 32.66
C HIS A 337 -21.81 37.78 32.04
N ARG A 338 -22.85 37.69 32.89
CA ARG A 338 -24.15 38.38 32.75
C ARG A 338 -25.06 38.02 33.93
N GLN A 339 -24.73 38.56 35.10
CA GLN A 339 -25.74 38.90 36.09
C GLN A 339 -25.61 40.41 36.32
N SER A 340 -26.31 41.17 35.49
CA SER A 340 -26.60 42.57 35.77
C SER A 340 -27.79 42.57 36.71
N THR A 341 -27.53 42.88 37.97
CA THR A 341 -28.53 43.29 38.95
C THR A 341 -29.10 44.64 38.54
N GLU A 342 -30.34 44.69 38.08
CA GLU A 342 -31.17 45.90 38.15
C GLU A 342 -32.03 45.82 39.42
N PRO A 343 -31.98 46.80 40.32
CA PRO A 343 -32.94 46.92 41.39
C PRO A 343 -34.23 47.57 40.87
N LEU A 344 -35.34 47.10 41.44
CA LEU A 344 -36.68 47.64 41.29
C LEU A 344 -36.72 49.16 41.52
N ASN A 345 -37.30 49.88 40.55
CA ASN A 345 -38.26 50.97 40.76
C ASN A 345 -39.04 51.24 39.47
#